data_AF-A0A0N5BB56-F1
#
_entry.id   AF-A0A0N5BB56-F1
#
_cell.length_a   1.000
_cell.length_b   1.000
_cell.length_c   1.000
_cell.angle_alpha   90.00
_cell.angle_beta   90.00
_cell.angle_gamma   90.00
#
_symmetry.space_group_name_H-M   'P 1'
#
loop_
_entity.id
_entity.type
_entity.pdbx_description
1 polymer ?
#
loop_
_entity_poly.entity_id
_entity_poly.type
_entity_poly.pdbx_seq_one_letter_code
_entity_poly.pdbx_strand_id
1 'polypeptide(L)'
;MVDHIESHYEYRCQKDGCNKGFIYRCSLQEHDHNKHTNKKLEYKCKYCPDVFTNRYIFIQHNSTHKKKNYVCEVCGLAYYKNWYLKRHEEKSAKPMKCRIQECNFETRSHCELQIHRPDHRLNKCKEPGCGKAYKTPKGLKDHKKKHR
;
A
#
# COMPACT_ATOMS: atom_id res chain seq x y z
N MET A 1 5.87 -32.32 -31.50
CA MET A 1 6.80 -31.54 -30.65
C MET A 1 6.74 -30.12 -31.18
N VAL A 2 6.18 -29.21 -30.37
CA VAL A 2 6.21 -27.74 -30.45
C VAL A 2 5.85 -27.08 -31.78
N ASP A 3 4.57 -26.75 -31.96
CA ASP A 3 4.12 -25.68 -32.88
C ASP A 3 2.92 -24.96 -32.26
N HIS A 4 3.19 -24.22 -31.18
CA HIS A 4 2.36 -23.08 -30.82
C HIS A 4 3.18 -22.20 -29.87
N ILE A 5 3.58 -21.02 -30.34
CA ILE A 5 3.77 -19.73 -29.65
C ILE A 5 4.65 -18.89 -30.60
N GLU A 6 4.11 -18.52 -31.76
CA GLU A 6 4.43 -17.20 -32.31
C GLU A 6 3.74 -16.17 -31.42
N SER A 7 4.34 -15.96 -30.24
CA SER A 7 4.04 -14.76 -29.46
C SER A 7 4.68 -13.61 -30.23
N HIS A 8 3.89 -12.60 -30.57
CA HIS A 8 4.28 -11.39 -31.29
C HIS A 8 5.40 -10.61 -30.56
N TYR A 9 6.61 -11.14 -30.57
CA TYR A 9 7.82 -10.45 -30.13
C TYR A 9 8.31 -9.60 -31.29
N GLU A 10 7.76 -8.39 -31.39
CA GLU A 10 8.12 -7.41 -32.42
C GLU A 10 9.56 -6.91 -32.26
N TYR A 11 10.15 -7.01 -31.06
CA TYR A 11 11.48 -6.50 -30.76
C TYR A 11 12.44 -7.63 -30.37
N ARG A 12 13.37 -7.97 -31.27
CA ARG A 12 14.39 -9.01 -31.05
C ARG A 12 15.76 -8.42 -30.79
N CYS A 13 16.51 -9.03 -29.89
CA CYS A 13 17.93 -8.72 -29.68
C CYS A 13 18.71 -9.03 -30.96
N GLN A 14 19.59 -8.11 -31.37
CA GLN A 14 20.41 -8.22 -32.59
C GLN A 14 21.88 -8.54 -32.28
N LYS A 15 22.20 -8.85 -31.01
CA LYS A 15 23.58 -9.14 -30.57
C LYS A 15 23.92 -10.59 -30.86
N ASP A 16 25.13 -10.82 -31.37
CA ASP A 16 25.63 -12.15 -31.71
C ASP A 16 25.55 -13.10 -30.51
N GLY A 17 25.01 -14.31 -30.74
CA GLY A 17 24.76 -15.29 -29.69
C GLY A 17 23.55 -15.02 -28.76
N CYS A 18 22.74 -13.98 -29.00
CA CYS A 18 21.58 -13.67 -28.15
C CYS A 18 20.23 -13.75 -28.89
N ASN A 19 19.45 -14.80 -28.61
CA ASN A 19 18.16 -15.06 -29.27
C ASN A 19 16.92 -14.58 -28.49
N LYS A 20 17.05 -13.60 -27.59
CA LYS A 20 15.90 -13.11 -26.78
C LYS A 20 14.97 -12.17 -27.58
N GLY A 21 13.67 -12.42 -27.48
CA GLY A 21 12.59 -11.59 -28.03
C GLY A 21 11.76 -10.91 -26.95
N PHE A 22 11.19 -9.75 -27.29
CA PHE A 22 10.41 -8.90 -26.38
C PHE A 22 9.19 -8.32 -27.11
N ILE A 23 8.10 -8.16 -26.36
CA ILE A 23 6.85 -7.56 -26.86
C ILE A 23 6.99 -6.03 -26.93
N TYR A 24 7.75 -5.42 -26.02
CA TYR A 24 7.90 -3.97 -25.93
C TYR A 24 9.34 -3.53 -26.18
N ARG A 25 9.52 -2.43 -26.92
CA ARG A 25 10.83 -1.82 -27.20
C ARG A 25 11.63 -1.49 -25.94
N CYS A 26 10.96 -0.98 -24.91
CA CYS A 26 11.62 -0.64 -23.64
C CYS A 26 12.21 -1.87 -22.93
N SER A 27 11.58 -3.04 -23.08
CA SER A 27 12.08 -4.30 -22.53
C SER A 27 13.31 -4.79 -23.29
N LEU A 28 13.33 -4.65 -24.63
CA LEU A 28 14.54 -4.92 -25.42
C LEU A 28 15.68 -3.97 -25.03
N GLN A 29 15.40 -2.68 -24.85
CA GLN A 29 16.41 -1.69 -24.46
C GLN A 29 17.00 -1.99 -23.07
N GLU A 30 16.15 -2.37 -22.11
CA GLU A 30 16.60 -2.79 -20.79
C GLU A 30 17.42 -4.09 -20.86
N HIS A 31 17.02 -5.03 -21.71
CA HIS A 31 17.79 -6.26 -21.95
C HIS A 31 19.17 -5.99 -22.55
N ASP A 32 19.23 -5.22 -23.64
CA ASP A 32 20.49 -4.91 -24.33
C ASP A 32 21.45 -4.21 -23.37
N HIS A 33 20.93 -3.21 -22.66
CA HIS A 33 21.72 -2.48 -21.70
C HIS A 33 22.22 -3.37 -20.55
N ASN A 34 21.37 -4.22 -19.95
CA ASN A 34 21.77 -5.03 -18.80
C ASN A 34 22.63 -6.25 -19.14
N LYS A 35 22.63 -6.71 -20.39
CA LYS A 35 23.28 -7.97 -20.79
C LYS A 35 24.41 -7.80 -21.79
N HIS A 36 24.36 -6.75 -22.59
CA HIS A 36 25.32 -6.52 -23.68
C HIS A 36 26.09 -5.21 -23.52
N THR A 37 25.70 -4.36 -22.56
CA THR A 37 26.47 -3.17 -22.21
C THR A 37 27.00 -3.28 -20.79
N ASN A 38 28.25 -2.82 -20.58
CA ASN A 38 28.87 -2.73 -19.26
C ASN A 38 28.50 -1.43 -18.51
N LYS A 39 27.56 -0.64 -19.03
CA LYS A 39 27.08 0.58 -18.34
C LYS A 39 25.88 0.20 -17.47
N LYS A 40 25.66 0.92 -16.37
CA LYS A 40 24.47 0.77 -15.52
C LYS A 40 23.35 1.68 -16.03
N LEU A 41 22.13 1.16 -16.17
CA LEU A 41 20.99 1.97 -16.62
C LEU A 41 20.60 2.86 -15.46
N GLU A 42 20.59 4.17 -15.69
CA GLU A 42 20.24 5.15 -14.66
C GLU A 42 18.95 5.86 -15.03
N TYR A 43 17.99 5.82 -14.12
CA TYR A 43 16.72 6.50 -14.18
C TYR A 43 16.74 7.63 -13.14
N LYS A 44 17.02 8.86 -13.61
CA LYS A 44 17.13 10.05 -12.76
C LYS A 44 15.77 10.68 -12.54
N CYS A 45 15.44 10.98 -11.28
CA CYS A 45 14.25 11.77 -10.98
C CYS A 45 14.46 13.24 -11.41
N LYS A 46 13.41 13.87 -11.94
CA LYS A 46 13.44 15.29 -12.31
C LYS A 46 13.06 16.25 -11.18
N TYR A 47 12.58 15.71 -10.06
CA TYR A 47 12.05 16.47 -8.93
C TYR A 47 12.91 16.37 -7.67
N CYS A 48 13.85 15.42 -7.63
CA CYS A 48 14.76 15.19 -6.52
C CYS A 48 16.07 14.56 -7.04
N PRO A 49 17.14 14.54 -6.24
CA PRO A 49 18.44 14.00 -6.67
C PRO A 49 18.50 12.47 -6.77
N ASP A 50 17.40 11.76 -6.51
CA ASP A 50 17.39 10.30 -6.50
C ASP A 50 17.62 9.70 -7.90
N VAL A 51 18.51 8.71 -7.95
CA VAL A 51 18.84 7.94 -9.16
C VAL A 51 18.55 6.47 -8.89
N PHE A 52 17.83 5.84 -9.81
CA PHE A 52 17.42 4.44 -9.71
C PHE A 52 18.01 3.64 -10.85
N THR A 53 18.29 2.37 -10.61
CA THR A 53 18.81 1.48 -11.66
C THR A 53 17.81 0.43 -12.10
N ASN A 54 16.60 0.48 -11.51
CA ASN A 54 15.47 -0.36 -11.84
C ASN A 54 14.31 0.54 -12.28
N ARG A 55 13.79 0.29 -13.49
CA ARG A 55 12.70 1.07 -14.09
C ARG A 55 11.43 1.04 -13.26
N TYR A 56 11.06 -0.12 -12.73
CA TYR A 56 9.86 -0.29 -11.92
C TYR A 56 9.94 0.56 -10.64
N ILE A 57 11.08 0.50 -9.94
CA ILE A 57 11.30 1.31 -8.74
C ILE A 57 11.29 2.80 -9.08
N PHE A 58 11.90 3.22 -10.18
CA PHE A 58 11.83 4.61 -10.64
C PHE A 58 10.40 5.08 -10.90
N ILE A 59 9.59 4.28 -11.60
CA ILE A 59 8.19 4.61 -11.89
C ILE A 59 7.37 4.72 -10.59
N GLN A 60 7.62 3.82 -9.64
CA GLN A 60 7.00 3.87 -8.31
C GLN A 60 7.46 5.10 -7.54
N HIS A 61 8.75 5.43 -7.53
CA HIS A 61 9.26 6.64 -6.91
C HIS A 61 8.63 7.89 -7.53
N ASN A 62 8.58 8.00 -8.86
CA ASN A 62 8.03 9.17 -9.53
C ASN A 62 6.55 9.44 -9.19
N SER A 63 5.86 8.45 -8.61
CA SER A 63 4.52 8.65 -8.08
C SER A 63 4.43 9.38 -6.74
N THR A 64 5.51 9.42 -5.95
CA THR A 64 5.55 10.14 -4.67
C THR A 64 5.49 11.64 -4.88
N HIS A 65 6.02 12.12 -6.01
CA HIS A 65 5.94 13.52 -6.45
C HIS A 65 4.56 13.91 -6.98
N LYS A 66 3.64 12.95 -7.19
CA LYS A 66 2.27 13.25 -7.60
C LYS A 66 1.40 13.52 -6.37
N LYS A 67 0.57 14.57 -6.44
CA LYS A 67 -0.46 14.83 -5.42
C LYS A 67 -1.37 13.60 -5.27
N LYS A 68 -1.56 13.18 -4.03
CA LYS A 68 -2.42 12.06 -3.67
C LYS A 68 -3.87 12.56 -3.59
N ASN A 69 -4.58 12.50 -4.70
CA ASN A 69 -5.93 13.05 -4.82
C ASN A 69 -7.03 12.03 -4.47
N TYR A 70 -6.68 10.75 -4.28
CA TYR A 70 -7.66 9.68 -4.04
C TYR A 70 -7.57 9.23 -2.59
N VAL A 71 -8.53 9.62 -1.77
CA VAL A 71 -8.53 9.39 -0.31
C VAL A 71 -9.53 8.30 0.03
N CYS A 72 -9.14 7.36 0.89
CA CYS A 72 -10.07 6.43 1.51
C CYS A 72 -10.87 7.18 2.59
N GLU A 73 -12.19 7.25 2.44
CA GLU A 73 -13.06 7.98 3.37
C GLU A 73 -13.11 7.36 4.77
N VAL A 74 -12.78 6.07 4.88
CA VAL A 74 -12.76 5.35 6.15
C VAL A 74 -11.51 5.67 6.98
N CYS A 75 -10.32 5.53 6.41
CA CYS A 75 -9.06 5.64 7.16
C CYS A 75 -8.25 6.91 6.85
N GLY A 76 -8.67 7.72 5.88
CA GLY A 76 -7.97 8.93 5.45
C GLY A 76 -6.70 8.67 4.66
N LEU A 77 -6.35 7.42 4.31
CA LEU A 77 -5.17 7.12 3.50
C LEU A 77 -5.35 7.64 2.08
N ALA A 78 -4.37 8.41 1.61
CA ALA A 78 -4.37 9.01 0.29
C ALA A 78 -3.45 8.26 -0.71
N TYR A 79 -3.92 8.16 -1.95
CA TYR A 79 -3.28 7.48 -3.07
C TYR A 79 -3.17 8.41 -4.28
N TYR A 80 -2.14 8.20 -5.11
CA TYR A 80 -1.87 9.01 -6.29
C TYR A 80 -2.55 8.49 -7.58
N LYS A 81 -3.11 7.27 -7.56
CA LYS A 81 -3.98 6.73 -8.63
C LYS A 81 -5.20 6.07 -8.02
N ASN A 82 -6.34 6.19 -8.69
CA ASN A 82 -7.62 5.61 -8.28
C ASN A 82 -7.56 4.09 -8.10
N TRP A 83 -6.87 3.36 -8.97
CA TRP A 83 -6.79 1.90 -8.88
C TRP A 83 -6.12 1.41 -7.59
N TYR A 84 -5.17 2.16 -7.03
CA TYR A 84 -4.57 1.82 -5.73
C TYR A 84 -5.56 1.98 -4.59
N LEU A 85 -6.40 3.01 -4.64
CA LEU A 85 -7.50 3.22 -3.69
C LEU A 85 -8.52 2.08 -3.80
N LYS A 86 -9.02 1.76 -5.00
CA LYS A 86 -9.96 0.65 -5.20
C LYS A 86 -9.41 -0.67 -4.65
N ARG A 87 -8.16 -1.01 -4.98
CA ARG A 87 -7.51 -2.22 -4.46
C ARG A 87 -7.35 -2.20 -2.93
N HIS A 88 -7.16 -1.03 -2.33
CA HIS A 88 -7.14 -0.88 -0.89
C HIS A 88 -8.52 -1.14 -0.28
N GLU A 89 -9.57 -0.55 -0.85
CA GLU A 89 -10.96 -0.71 -0.39
C GLU A 89 -11.42 -2.17 -0.51
N GLU A 90 -11.16 -2.83 -1.63
CA GLU A 90 -11.47 -4.26 -1.84
C GLU A 90 -10.79 -5.17 -0.81
N LYS A 91 -9.50 -4.92 -0.54
CA LYS A 91 -8.77 -5.69 0.47
C LYS A 91 -9.23 -5.38 1.88
N SER A 92 -9.70 -4.16 2.11
CA SER A 92 -10.20 -3.72 3.40
C SER A 92 -11.62 -4.22 3.64
N ALA A 93 -12.43 -4.41 2.60
CA ALA A 93 -13.82 -4.86 2.65
C ALA A 93 -13.97 -6.34 3.04
N LYS A 94 -13.55 -6.67 4.26
CA LYS A 94 -13.72 -7.99 4.87
C LYS A 94 -14.30 -7.82 6.28
N PRO A 95 -15.18 -8.73 6.71
CA PRO A 95 -15.69 -8.73 8.07
C PRO A 95 -14.53 -8.93 9.07
N MET A 96 -14.45 -8.04 10.04
CA MET A 96 -13.39 -7.96 11.03
C MET A 96 -14.01 -7.68 12.40
N LYS A 97 -13.62 -8.48 13.40
CA LYS A 97 -14.01 -8.30 14.80
C LYS A 97 -12.85 -7.76 15.61
N CYS A 98 -13.15 -6.90 16.58
CA CYS A 98 -12.16 -6.55 17.59
C CYS A 98 -11.77 -7.79 18.41
N ARG A 99 -10.47 -7.97 18.67
CA ARG A 99 -9.94 -9.13 19.42
C ARG A 99 -9.85 -8.89 20.93
N ILE A 100 -10.29 -7.72 21.40
CA ILE A 100 -10.20 -7.34 22.81
C ILE A 100 -11.39 -7.93 23.55
N GLN A 101 -11.12 -8.63 24.66
CA GLN A 101 -12.16 -9.21 25.50
C GLN A 101 -13.09 -8.10 26.04
N GLU A 102 -14.38 -8.39 26.10
CA GLU A 102 -15.46 -7.42 26.39
C GLU A 102 -15.70 -6.33 25.31
N CYS A 103 -15.09 -6.43 24.12
CA CYS A 103 -15.41 -5.57 22.98
C CYS A 103 -16.20 -6.34 21.90
N ASN A 104 -17.46 -5.93 21.68
CA ASN A 104 -18.33 -6.50 20.65
C ASN A 104 -18.28 -5.74 19.31
N PHE A 105 -17.25 -4.92 19.09
CA PHE A 105 -17.11 -4.17 17.84
C PHE A 105 -16.85 -5.11 16.66
N GLU A 106 -17.75 -5.08 15.69
CA GLU A 106 -17.67 -5.76 14.40
C GLU A 106 -17.81 -4.73 13.29
N THR A 107 -17.00 -4.87 12.25
CA THR A 107 -17.03 -4.01 11.08
C THR A 107 -16.80 -4.84 9.81
N ARG A 108 -17.25 -4.32 8.67
CA ARG A 108 -16.98 -4.90 7.34
C ARG A 108 -15.70 -4.36 6.71
N SER A 109 -14.92 -3.55 7.44
CA SER A 109 -13.68 -2.98 6.96
C SER A 109 -12.52 -3.21 7.94
N HIS A 110 -11.41 -3.76 7.44
CA HIS A 110 -10.14 -3.78 8.18
C HIS A 110 -9.69 -2.37 8.58
N CYS A 111 -9.94 -1.37 7.73
CA CYS A 111 -9.59 0.02 8.01
C CYS A 111 -10.40 0.61 9.17
N GLU A 112 -11.70 0.32 9.23
CA GLU A 112 -12.56 0.71 10.36
C GLU A 112 -12.07 0.05 11.67
N LEU A 113 -11.61 -1.20 11.62
CA LEU A 113 -11.05 -1.85 12.81
C LEU A 113 -9.73 -1.19 13.24
N GLN A 114 -8.88 -0.76 12.30
CA GLN A 114 -7.62 -0.08 12.64
C GLN A 114 -7.86 1.28 13.30
N ILE A 115 -8.84 2.05 12.84
CA ILE A 115 -9.19 3.34 13.46
C ILE A 115 -9.95 3.16 14.79
N HIS A 116 -10.59 2.02 15.02
CA HIS A 116 -11.24 1.67 16.29
C HIS A 116 -10.25 1.24 17.38
N ARG A 117 -9.15 0.54 17.03
CA ARG A 117 -8.16 0.03 18.01
C ARG A 117 -7.68 1.07 19.05
N PRO A 118 -7.44 2.35 18.71
CA PRO A 118 -7.10 3.40 19.67
C PRO A 118 -8.14 3.63 20.79
N ASP A 119 -9.43 3.32 20.58
CA ASP A 119 -10.47 3.44 21.63
C ASP A 119 -10.16 2.56 22.85
N HIS A 120 -9.43 1.47 22.65
CA HIS A 120 -9.04 0.56 23.72
C HIS A 120 -7.76 0.99 24.47
N ARG A 121 -7.04 2.01 23.97
CA ARG A 121 -6.00 2.65 24.78
C ARG A 121 -6.58 3.45 25.93
N LEU A 122 -7.88 3.77 25.87
CA LEU A 122 -8.59 4.48 26.90
C LEU A 122 -9.53 3.53 27.64
N ASN A 123 -9.43 3.53 28.96
CA ASN A 123 -10.31 2.84 29.88
C ASN A 123 -11.63 3.63 29.95
N LYS A 124 -12.66 3.17 29.26
CA LYS A 124 -13.98 3.83 29.22
C LYS A 124 -14.82 3.52 30.47
N CYS A 125 -15.55 4.51 30.95
CA CYS A 125 -16.53 4.37 32.01
C CYS A 125 -17.80 3.68 31.45
N LYS A 126 -18.19 2.54 32.05
CA LYS A 126 -19.34 1.72 31.62
C LYS A 126 -20.68 2.23 32.21
N GLU A 127 -20.70 3.30 32.99
CA GLU A 127 -21.92 3.86 33.60
C GLU A 127 -22.84 4.52 32.56
N PRO A 128 -24.17 4.29 32.62
CA PRO A 128 -25.14 4.89 31.70
C PRO A 128 -25.05 6.43 31.73
N GLY A 129 -24.90 7.06 30.56
CA GLY A 129 -24.84 8.53 30.44
C GLY A 129 -23.50 9.19 30.78
N CYS A 130 -22.46 8.45 31.20
CA CYS A 130 -21.17 9.04 31.55
C CYS A 130 -20.23 9.26 30.34
N GLY A 131 -20.01 8.22 29.53
CA GLY A 131 -19.19 8.28 28.30
C GLY A 131 -17.69 8.64 28.47
N LYS A 132 -17.21 8.92 29.69
CA LYS A 132 -15.82 9.38 29.95
C LYS A 132 -14.78 8.27 29.76
N ALA A 133 -13.61 8.63 29.21
CA ALA A 133 -12.52 7.70 28.90
C ALA A 133 -11.18 8.15 29.51
N TYR A 134 -10.38 7.20 30.01
CA TYR A 134 -9.18 7.47 30.81
C TYR A 134 -7.94 6.75 30.28
N LYS A 135 -6.80 7.45 30.21
CA LYS A 135 -5.52 6.87 29.74
C LYS A 135 -4.97 5.75 30.64
N THR A 136 -5.42 5.66 31.91
CA THR A 136 -4.94 4.65 32.87
C THR A 136 -6.10 3.97 33.62
N PRO A 137 -5.94 2.70 34.02
CA PRO A 137 -6.94 2.00 34.85
C PRO A 137 -7.19 2.70 36.19
N LYS A 138 -6.14 3.29 36.79
CA LYS A 138 -6.23 4.09 38.02
C LYS A 138 -7.14 5.30 37.84
N GLY A 139 -6.98 6.04 36.73
CA GLY A 139 -7.84 7.19 36.41
C GLY A 139 -9.32 6.82 36.27
N LEU A 140 -9.61 5.67 35.63
CA LEU A 140 -10.98 5.17 35.57
C LEU A 140 -11.49 4.76 36.97
N LYS A 141 -10.68 4.08 37.78
CA LYS A 141 -11.06 3.64 39.13
C LYS A 141 -11.37 4.81 40.05
N ASP A 142 -10.57 5.88 40.01
CA ASP A 142 -10.80 7.08 40.81
C ASP A 142 -12.01 7.87 40.32
N HIS A 143 -12.26 7.90 39.01
CA HIS A 143 -13.48 8.46 38.48
C HIS A 143 -14.74 7.69 38.91
N LYS A 144 -14.70 6.35 38.90
CA LYS A 144 -15.84 5.52 39.30
C LYS A 144 -16.30 5.80 40.74
N LYS A 145 -15.40 6.21 41.62
CA LYS A 145 -15.74 6.62 43.00
C LYS A 145 -16.64 7.86 43.05
N LYS A 146 -16.72 8.65 41.97
CA LYS A 146 -17.57 9.85 41.87
C LYS A 146 -18.99 9.57 41.39
N HIS A 147 -19.29 8.33 40.99
CA HIS A 147 -20.64 7.85 40.68
C HIS A 147 -21.29 7.10 41.85
N ARG A 148 -20.62 7.10 43.01
CA ARG A 148 -21.13 6.52 44.26
C ARG A 148 -21.94 7.55 45.01
#